data_AF-A0A382M7Y1-F1
#
_entry.id   AF-A0A382M7Y1-F1
#
_cell.length_a   1.000
_cell.length_b   1.000
_cell.length_c   1.000
_cell.angle_alpha   90.00
_cell.angle_beta   90.00
_cell.angle_gamma   90.00
#
_symmetry.space_group_name_H-M   'P 1'
#
loop_
_entity.id
_entity.type
_entity.pdbx_description
1 polymer ?
#
loop_
_entity_poly.entity_id
_entity_poly.type
_entity_poly.pdbx_seq_one_letter_code
_entity_poly.pdbx_strand_id
1 'polypeptide(L)'
;GKWIVYAVSDNDFNRDIWIRPIDGSREPFNLSRHPDNEFSPRWSPDGKVIAFTGRRRDQEVDIFYVYLKDKDDQKNSRARKLAKALEKMQKGRPPKPVTPPTPSKPDPKKEAPKKEDKPKPAKPEAKPKAPAPAPKKAGLRIDFEGIHDRIRTISIPDSSESNLLWSPDSKKLAFSAKIAGKQGTYAVTFPDSLKPTLLTTTTGSRAQWVGSSVRWLASGVPATMGSTGRAASYSFNAKQEINLGKSYHAAFDLCWRAMRDYWYDPAMGNRNWNAVRKKYGSMAATSTDGYTLGLVINLMLGELNGSHLGFSYRGPETTPTAPKPGWIDTTAHLGVRFTPNYKGPGLKVRDVTPKGPADRESSRIEPNEIITHIDGKKVGSDSDLTSL
;
A
#
# COMPACT_ATOMS: atom_id res chain seq x y z
N GLY A 1 8.11 5.52 -15.54
CA GLY A 1 9.31 5.87 -14.76
C GLY A 1 10.44 4.93 -15.14
N LYS A 2 11.70 5.24 -14.79
CA LYS A 2 12.86 4.34 -15.00
C LYS A 2 13.31 3.60 -13.73
N TRP A 3 12.71 3.95 -12.60
CA TRP A 3 13.07 3.45 -11.27
C TRP A 3 11.83 2.94 -10.57
N ILE A 4 12.01 1.92 -9.72
CA ILE A 4 10.99 1.39 -8.82
C ILE A 4 11.47 1.56 -7.38
N VAL A 5 10.55 1.97 -6.50
CA VAL A 5 10.73 1.93 -5.04
C VAL A 5 9.76 0.91 -4.48
N TYR A 6 10.20 0.13 -3.50
CA TYR A 6 9.41 -0.94 -2.91
C TYR A 6 9.87 -1.19 -1.48
N ALA A 7 8.99 -1.76 -0.68
CA ALA A 7 9.34 -2.24 0.65
C ALA A 7 9.50 -3.76 0.59
N VAL A 8 10.60 -4.29 1.08
CA VAL A 8 10.90 -5.73 1.07
C VAL A 8 11.44 -6.15 2.42
N SER A 9 11.01 -7.33 2.87
CA SER A 9 11.57 -7.95 4.07
C SER A 9 12.91 -8.58 3.73
N ASP A 10 13.88 -8.43 4.62
CA ASP A 10 15.19 -9.07 4.50
C ASP A 10 15.34 -10.18 5.56
N ASN A 11 16.56 -10.71 5.71
CA ASN A 11 16.87 -11.79 6.63
C ASN A 11 16.96 -11.34 8.10
N ASP A 12 16.88 -10.03 8.36
CA ASP A 12 16.95 -9.46 9.71
C ASP A 12 15.54 -9.28 10.32
N PHE A 13 14.52 -9.88 9.68
CA PHE A 13 13.11 -9.88 10.10
C PHE A 13 12.46 -8.49 10.20
N ASN A 14 13.08 -7.49 9.59
CA ASN A 14 12.50 -6.16 9.36
C ASN A 14 12.08 -6.02 7.90
N ARG A 15 11.62 -4.81 7.56
CA ARG A 15 11.26 -4.44 6.20
C ARG A 15 11.82 -3.07 5.90
N ASP A 16 12.65 -2.99 4.87
CA ASP A 16 13.29 -1.75 4.44
C ASP A 16 12.71 -1.22 3.14
N ILE A 17 12.93 0.07 2.88
CA ILE A 17 12.66 0.71 1.61
C ILE A 17 13.85 0.55 0.68
N TRP A 18 13.62 -0.10 -0.46
CA TRP A 18 14.61 -0.34 -1.49
C TRP A 18 14.27 0.39 -2.77
N ILE A 19 15.30 0.72 -3.54
CA ILE A 19 15.19 1.37 -4.84
C ILE A 19 16.09 0.69 -5.87
N ARG A 20 15.58 0.51 -7.09
CA ARG A 20 16.36 -0.04 -8.22
C ARG A 20 15.90 0.51 -9.57
N PRO A 21 16.76 0.55 -10.59
CA PRO A 21 16.32 0.83 -11.94
C PRO A 21 15.51 -0.35 -12.49
N ILE A 22 14.51 -0.05 -13.32
CA ILE A 22 13.61 -1.07 -13.90
C ILE A 22 14.34 -1.90 -14.97
N ASP A 23 15.32 -1.31 -15.65
CA ASP A 23 16.13 -1.97 -16.67
C ASP A 23 17.24 -2.88 -16.10
N GLY A 24 17.39 -2.93 -14.78
CA GLY A 24 18.40 -3.76 -14.13
C GLY A 24 19.84 -3.24 -14.28
N SER A 25 20.04 -2.00 -14.75
CA SER A 25 21.37 -1.40 -14.92
C SER A 25 22.17 -1.19 -13.61
N ARG A 26 21.56 -1.44 -12.46
CA ARG A 26 22.18 -1.33 -11.14
C ARG A 26 21.51 -2.28 -10.15
N GLU A 27 22.30 -2.81 -9.24
CA GLU A 27 21.82 -3.57 -8.08
C GLU A 27 20.84 -2.77 -7.20
N PRO A 28 19.90 -3.44 -6.54
CA PRO A 28 19.03 -2.83 -5.53
C PRO A 28 19.84 -2.10 -4.46
N PHE A 29 19.36 -0.92 -4.07
CA PHE A 29 19.95 -0.13 -3.00
C PHE A 29 18.96 -0.01 -1.83
N ASN A 30 19.40 -0.42 -0.63
CA ASN A 30 18.67 -0.20 0.61
C ASN A 30 18.73 1.29 0.97
N LEU A 31 17.63 2.00 0.74
CA LEU A 31 17.51 3.44 0.94
C LEU A 31 17.38 3.80 2.41
N SER A 32 16.76 2.94 3.22
CA SER A 32 16.31 3.27 4.57
C SER A 32 17.22 2.81 5.69
N ARG A 33 17.77 1.60 5.58
CA ARG A 33 18.65 0.93 6.55
C ARG A 33 18.17 1.07 8.00
N HIS A 34 17.01 0.50 8.33
CA HIS A 34 16.45 0.61 9.67
C HIS A 34 16.18 -0.76 10.31
N PRO A 35 16.51 -1.01 11.59
CA PRO A 35 16.29 -2.30 12.26
C PRO A 35 14.81 -2.67 12.52
N ASP A 36 13.86 -1.87 12.06
CA ASP A 36 12.42 -2.09 12.25
C ASP A 36 11.69 -1.81 10.93
N ASN A 37 10.37 -1.93 10.92
CA ASN A 37 9.58 -2.13 9.71
C ASN A 37 9.10 -0.84 9.07
N GLU A 38 9.27 -0.78 7.75
CA GLU A 38 8.88 0.33 6.90
C GLU A 38 8.05 -0.14 5.71
N PHE A 39 7.15 0.74 5.25
CA PHE A 39 6.04 0.36 4.41
C PHE A 39 5.68 1.44 3.39
N SER A 40 4.99 0.99 2.34
CA SER A 40 4.22 1.84 1.42
C SER A 40 4.98 3.06 0.85
N PRO A 41 6.18 2.89 0.27
CA PRO A 41 6.92 4.02 -0.30
C PRO A 41 6.20 4.64 -1.50
N ARG A 42 6.20 5.96 -1.58
CA ARG A 42 5.54 6.78 -2.60
C ARG A 42 6.46 7.88 -3.09
N TRP A 43 6.67 7.90 -4.40
CA TRP A 43 7.31 9.01 -5.10
C TRP A 43 6.43 10.26 -5.09
N SER A 44 7.03 11.42 -4.84
CA SER A 44 6.43 12.68 -5.27
C SER A 44 6.33 12.70 -6.80
N PRO A 45 5.25 13.24 -7.40
CA PRO A 45 5.09 13.28 -8.85
C PRO A 45 6.20 14.03 -9.61
N ASP A 46 6.88 14.97 -8.97
CA ASP A 46 8.04 15.67 -9.51
C ASP A 46 9.35 14.85 -9.43
N GLY A 47 9.31 13.68 -8.80
CA GLY A 47 10.41 12.73 -8.69
C GLY A 47 11.52 13.15 -7.73
N LYS A 48 11.33 14.17 -6.89
CA LYS A 48 12.39 14.67 -6.00
C LYS A 48 12.40 14.03 -4.63
N VAL A 49 11.28 13.48 -4.19
CA VAL A 49 11.08 12.97 -2.83
C VAL A 49 10.50 11.58 -2.86
N ILE A 50 10.95 10.74 -1.94
CA ILE A 50 10.27 9.49 -1.59
C ILE A 50 9.73 9.69 -0.17
N ALA A 51 8.43 9.45 0.03
CA ALA A 51 7.81 9.39 1.34
C ALA A 51 7.36 7.95 1.61
N PHE A 52 7.43 7.52 2.86
CA PHE A 52 7.06 6.18 3.29
C PHE A 52 6.59 6.23 4.75
N THR A 53 5.99 5.15 5.23
CA THR A 53 5.56 5.02 6.64
C THR A 53 6.44 3.99 7.32
N GLY A 54 6.71 4.12 8.62
CA GLY A 54 7.51 3.11 9.32
C GLY A 54 7.47 3.25 10.83
N ARG A 55 8.02 2.26 11.53
CA ARG A 55 8.27 2.30 12.98
C ARG A 55 9.76 2.54 13.18
N ARG A 56 10.14 3.63 13.84
CA ARG A 56 11.56 3.92 14.11
C ARG A 56 11.90 4.29 15.55
N ARG A 57 10.92 4.73 16.35
CA ARG A 57 11.17 5.23 17.71
C ARG A 57 10.41 4.43 18.75
N ASP A 58 9.16 4.10 18.45
CA ASP A 58 8.25 3.33 19.28
C ASP A 58 7.40 2.39 18.38
N GLN A 59 6.30 1.90 18.93
CA GLN A 59 5.36 1.05 18.18
C GLN A 59 4.45 1.85 17.23
N GLU A 60 4.49 3.18 17.25
CA GLU A 60 3.70 4.05 16.38
C GLU A 60 4.30 4.11 14.98
N VAL A 61 3.40 4.26 14.00
CA VAL A 61 3.80 4.39 12.59
C VAL A 61 3.85 5.87 12.25
N ASP A 62 5.06 6.37 12.02
CA ASP A 62 5.32 7.74 11.57
C ASP A 62 5.43 7.82 10.02
N ILE A 63 5.29 9.04 9.47
CA ILE A 63 5.69 9.34 8.09
C ILE A 63 7.16 9.76 8.02
N PHE A 64 7.90 9.15 7.11
CA PHE A 64 9.27 9.53 6.76
C PHE A 64 9.34 10.01 5.32
N TYR A 65 10.33 10.85 5.03
CA TYR A 65 10.62 11.28 3.67
C TYR A 65 12.11 11.54 3.47
N VAL A 66 12.55 11.42 2.22
CA VAL A 66 13.93 11.72 1.80
C VAL A 66 13.94 12.46 0.47
N TYR A 67 14.76 13.49 0.37
CA TYR A 67 15.08 14.12 -0.91
C TYR A 67 16.10 13.27 -1.65
N LEU A 68 15.92 13.07 -2.96
CA LEU A 68 16.85 12.24 -3.74
C LEU A 68 18.14 12.95 -4.12
N LYS A 69 18.15 14.28 -4.02
CA LYS A 69 19.34 15.10 -4.23
C LYS A 69 19.75 15.81 -2.95
N ASP A 70 21.04 15.79 -2.67
CA ASP A 70 21.59 16.44 -1.47
C ASP A 70 21.30 17.95 -1.46
N LYS A 71 21.49 18.62 -2.61
CA LYS A 71 21.15 20.03 -2.80
C LYS A 71 19.69 20.38 -2.47
N ASP A 72 18.75 19.47 -2.68
CA ASP A 72 17.34 19.72 -2.35
C ASP A 72 17.07 19.51 -0.85
N ASP A 73 17.79 18.60 -0.20
CA ASP A 73 17.72 18.37 1.26
C ASP A 73 18.27 19.57 2.06
N GLN A 74 19.42 20.11 1.65
CA GLN A 74 20.09 21.23 2.32
C GLN A 74 19.32 22.56 2.24
N LYS A 75 18.34 22.67 1.34
CA LYS A 75 17.49 23.88 1.25
C LYS A 75 16.64 24.00 2.50
N ASN A 76 17.06 24.81 3.46
CA ASN A 76 16.25 25.12 4.63
C ASN A 76 15.02 25.99 4.28
N SER A 77 14.07 26.08 5.22
CA SER A 77 12.82 26.84 5.04
C SER A 77 13.07 28.33 4.73
N ARG A 78 14.12 28.93 5.30
CA ARG A 78 14.52 30.33 5.07
C ARG A 78 15.03 30.55 3.65
N ALA A 79 15.92 29.70 3.14
CA ALA A 79 16.43 29.76 1.77
C ALA A 79 15.30 29.59 0.75
N ARG A 80 14.35 28.68 1.03
CA ARG A 80 13.13 28.52 0.21
C ARG A 80 12.24 29.76 0.21
N LYS A 81 12.01 30.38 1.38
CA LYS A 81 11.25 31.64 1.50
C LYS A 81 11.95 32.79 0.78
N LEU A 82 13.27 32.92 0.92
CA LEU A 82 14.07 33.95 0.25
C LEU A 82 14.02 33.80 -1.28
N ALA A 83 14.18 32.58 -1.80
CA ALA A 83 14.08 32.32 -3.24
C ALA A 83 12.69 32.68 -3.79
N LYS A 84 11.62 32.29 -3.08
CA LYS A 84 10.24 32.68 -3.44
C LYS A 84 10.03 34.20 -3.40
N ALA A 85 10.62 34.89 -2.41
CA ALA A 85 10.55 36.34 -2.30
C ALA A 85 11.27 37.03 -3.47
N LEU A 86 12.48 36.56 -3.81
CA LEU A 86 13.25 37.06 -4.96
C LEU A 86 12.53 36.84 -6.29
N GLU A 87 11.93 35.65 -6.50
CA GLU A 87 11.13 35.37 -7.70
C GLU A 87 9.91 36.30 -7.81
N LYS A 88 9.20 36.55 -6.70
CA LYS A 88 8.09 37.50 -6.65
C LYS A 88 8.54 38.94 -6.94
N MET A 89 9.71 39.34 -6.43
CA MET A 89 10.30 40.65 -6.71
C MET A 89 10.67 40.80 -8.19
N GLN A 90 11.24 39.76 -8.81
CA GLN A 90 11.59 39.77 -10.23
C GLN A 90 10.35 39.80 -11.14
N LYS A 91 9.26 39.12 -10.76
CA LYS A 91 7.99 39.14 -11.51
C LYS A 91 7.14 40.39 -11.26
N GLY A 92 7.47 41.19 -10.23
CA GLY A 92 6.62 42.25 -9.69
C GLY A 92 6.99 43.69 -10.06
N ARG A 93 7.89 43.96 -11.02
CA ARG A 93 8.26 45.36 -11.33
C ARG A 93 8.48 45.64 -12.82
N PRO A 94 7.46 46.08 -13.58
CA PRO A 94 7.71 47.08 -14.61
C PRO A 94 8.08 48.40 -13.91
N PRO A 95 9.09 49.15 -14.39
CA PRO A 95 9.40 50.46 -13.82
C PRO A 95 8.19 51.38 -14.01
N LYS A 96 7.67 51.94 -12.91
CA LYS A 96 6.78 53.11 -13.02
C LYS A 96 7.56 54.22 -13.71
N PRO A 97 7.00 54.89 -14.74
CA PRO A 97 7.58 56.13 -15.23
C PRO A 97 7.70 57.10 -14.06
N VAL A 98 8.92 57.56 -13.78
CA VAL A 98 9.15 58.63 -12.82
C VAL A 98 8.69 59.91 -13.52
N THR A 99 7.49 60.38 -13.20
CA THR A 99 7.06 61.74 -13.54
C THR A 99 7.82 62.74 -12.67
N PRO A 100 8.55 63.72 -13.23
CA PRO A 100 9.10 64.84 -12.47
C PRO A 100 7.96 65.72 -11.93
N PRO A 101 8.13 66.43 -10.80
CA PRO A 101 7.11 67.31 -10.27
C PRO A 101 6.95 68.57 -11.17
N THR A 102 5.72 68.84 -11.56
CA THR A 102 5.31 70.00 -12.37
C THR A 102 5.24 71.29 -11.52
N PRO A 103 5.82 72.41 -11.96
CA PRO A 103 5.43 73.75 -11.51
C PRO A 103 4.32 74.34 -12.40
N SER A 104 3.47 75.17 -11.80
CA SER A 104 2.26 75.81 -12.32
C SER A 104 2.42 76.58 -13.64
N LYS A 105 1.35 76.53 -14.47
CA LYS A 105 1.08 77.26 -15.72
C LYS A 105 0.79 78.77 -15.48
N PRO A 106 0.94 79.70 -16.46
CA PRO A 106 0.00 79.81 -17.62
C PRO A 106 0.59 80.20 -19.01
N ASP A 107 -0.22 79.94 -20.05
CA ASP A 107 -0.09 80.08 -21.53
C ASP A 107 0.00 81.57 -22.03
N PRO A 108 0.04 81.97 -23.36
CA PRO A 108 -0.16 81.20 -24.61
C PRO A 108 0.60 81.63 -25.93
N LYS A 109 0.33 80.86 -27.02
CA LYS A 109 0.36 81.16 -28.49
C LYS A 109 1.67 81.09 -29.32
N LYS A 110 1.69 80.17 -30.32
CA LYS A 110 1.72 80.37 -31.80
C LYS A 110 2.16 79.08 -32.53
N GLU A 111 1.27 78.48 -33.32
CA GLU A 111 1.27 78.40 -34.80
C GLU A 111 2.21 77.35 -35.43
N ALA A 112 1.60 76.47 -36.24
CA ALA A 112 2.22 75.43 -37.06
C ALA A 112 2.82 76.03 -38.36
N PRO A 113 3.61 75.27 -39.17
CA PRO A 113 2.95 74.42 -40.17
C PRO A 113 3.67 73.09 -40.52
N LYS A 114 2.92 72.31 -41.31
CA LYS A 114 3.10 70.96 -41.87
C LYS A 114 4.31 70.78 -42.81
N LYS A 115 4.82 69.54 -42.89
CA LYS A 115 5.37 68.85 -44.09
C LYS A 115 5.08 67.34 -43.92
N GLU A 116 4.14 66.76 -44.66
CA GLU A 116 4.24 66.15 -46.01
C GLU A 116 4.77 64.71 -46.04
N ASP A 117 3.90 63.83 -46.54
CA ASP A 117 4.02 62.40 -46.80
C ASP A 117 5.06 62.03 -47.87
N LYS A 118 5.70 60.86 -47.72
CA LYS A 118 5.91 59.83 -48.78
C LYS A 118 6.63 58.56 -48.23
N PRO A 119 6.62 57.40 -48.93
CA PRO A 119 5.90 56.21 -48.45
C PRO A 119 6.80 55.05 -47.99
N LYS A 120 6.13 54.10 -47.34
CA LYS A 120 6.63 52.84 -46.76
C LYS A 120 6.83 51.75 -47.84
N PRO A 121 7.96 51.02 -47.88
CA PRO A 121 8.05 49.74 -48.58
C PRO A 121 7.51 48.61 -47.68
N ALA A 122 6.70 47.74 -48.28
CA ALA A 122 6.17 46.54 -47.66
C ALA A 122 7.29 45.54 -47.29
N LYS A 123 7.20 44.94 -46.10
CA LYS A 123 8.05 43.84 -45.66
C LYS A 123 7.20 42.56 -45.62
N PRO A 124 7.69 41.40 -46.09
CA PRO A 124 6.86 40.21 -46.30
C PRO A 124 6.35 39.60 -44.99
N GLU A 125 5.17 39.00 -45.06
CA GLU A 125 4.54 38.22 -43.99
C GLU A 125 5.49 37.16 -43.44
N ALA A 126 5.75 37.22 -42.13
CA ALA A 126 6.44 36.16 -41.41
C ALA A 126 5.44 35.04 -41.11
N LYS A 127 5.72 33.85 -41.66
CA LYS A 127 5.02 32.59 -41.33
C LYS A 127 4.98 32.36 -39.80
N PRO A 128 3.90 31.76 -39.26
CA PRO A 128 3.79 31.48 -37.82
C PRO A 128 4.93 30.57 -37.36
N LYS A 129 5.70 30.99 -36.35
CA LYS A 129 6.67 30.12 -35.66
C LYS A 129 5.90 29.00 -34.97
N ALA A 130 6.24 27.76 -35.32
CA ALA A 130 5.78 26.56 -34.62
C ALA A 130 6.06 26.68 -33.11
N PRO A 131 5.16 26.19 -32.24
CA PRO A 131 5.35 26.24 -30.79
C PRO A 131 6.64 25.50 -30.41
N ALA A 132 7.44 26.15 -29.56
CA ALA A 132 8.68 25.59 -29.06
C ALA A 132 8.41 24.20 -28.43
N PRO A 133 9.24 23.18 -28.73
CA PRO A 133 9.08 21.86 -28.14
C PRO A 133 9.19 21.98 -26.61
N ALA A 134 8.26 21.31 -25.92
CA ALA A 134 8.23 21.26 -24.46
C ALA A 134 9.62 20.85 -23.91
N PRO A 135 10.08 21.47 -22.81
CA PRO A 135 11.40 21.19 -22.27
C PRO A 135 11.54 19.69 -21.94
N LYS A 136 12.55 19.05 -22.52
CA LYS A 136 12.92 17.65 -22.22
C LYS A 136 13.13 17.55 -20.70
N LYS A 137 12.31 16.73 -20.03
CA LYS A 137 12.47 16.44 -18.60
C LYS A 137 13.90 15.95 -18.36
N ALA A 138 14.68 16.70 -17.58
CA ALA A 138 16.00 16.28 -17.14
C ALA A 138 15.88 14.89 -16.47
N GLY A 139 16.79 13.97 -16.80
CA GLY A 139 16.79 12.62 -16.23
C GLY A 139 16.81 12.69 -14.69
N LEU A 140 16.04 11.80 -14.06
CA LEU A 140 16.07 11.62 -12.61
C LEU A 140 17.49 11.22 -12.20
N ARG A 141 18.13 12.06 -11.37
CA ARG A 141 19.43 11.80 -10.75
C ARG A 141 19.23 11.65 -9.25
N ILE A 142 19.80 10.58 -8.70
CA ILE A 142 19.70 10.19 -7.29
C ILE A 142 21.12 10.20 -6.72
N ASP A 143 21.32 10.97 -5.66
CA ASP A 143 22.59 11.02 -4.94
C ASP A 143 22.52 9.97 -3.82
N PHE A 144 23.16 8.82 -4.03
CA PHE A 144 23.05 7.67 -3.11
C PHE A 144 23.93 7.78 -1.86
N GLU A 145 25.02 8.52 -1.96
CA GLU A 145 25.93 8.77 -0.84
C GLU A 145 25.18 9.50 0.29
N GLY A 146 25.25 8.97 1.51
CA GLY A 146 24.57 9.52 2.69
C GLY A 146 23.05 9.63 2.59
N ILE A 147 22.37 8.95 1.65
CA ILE A 147 20.92 9.11 1.47
C ILE A 147 20.10 8.66 2.70
N HIS A 148 20.58 7.66 3.44
CA HIS A 148 19.95 7.16 4.65
C HIS A 148 20.00 8.18 5.79
N ASP A 149 21.07 8.98 5.86
CA ASP A 149 21.23 10.06 6.84
C ASP A 149 20.31 11.26 6.57
N ARG A 150 19.77 11.36 5.34
CA ARG A 150 18.88 12.45 4.90
C ARG A 150 17.39 12.13 5.11
N ILE A 151 17.07 11.00 5.75
CA ILE A 151 15.70 10.62 6.07
C ILE A 151 15.18 11.50 7.21
N ARG A 152 14.02 12.11 7.00
CA ARG A 152 13.38 13.02 7.95
C ARG A 152 12.00 12.51 8.32
N THR A 153 11.61 12.75 9.56
CA THR A 153 10.31 12.35 10.11
C THR A 153 9.32 13.51 10.09
N ILE A 154 8.06 13.23 9.77
CA ILE A 154 6.91 14.07 10.08
C ILE A 154 6.23 13.42 11.28
N SER A 155 6.65 13.83 12.49
CA SER A 155 6.12 13.23 13.72
C SER A 155 4.80 13.87 14.12
N ILE A 156 3.80 13.02 14.37
CA ILE A 156 2.48 13.41 14.82
C ILE A 156 2.19 12.61 16.10
N PRO A 157 2.17 13.25 17.28
CA PRO A 157 1.98 12.53 18.54
C PRO A 157 0.65 11.76 18.60
N ASP A 158 0.69 10.60 19.25
CA ASP A 158 -0.47 9.73 19.52
C ASP A 158 -1.23 9.36 18.24
N SER A 159 -0.49 9.07 17.17
CA SER A 159 -1.07 8.78 15.86
C SER A 159 -0.35 7.65 15.13
N SER A 160 -1.00 7.16 14.08
CA SER A 160 -0.41 6.15 13.21
C SER A 160 -0.87 6.42 11.78
N GLU A 161 0.08 6.71 10.91
CA GLU A 161 -0.21 7.13 9.55
C GLU A 161 -0.19 5.97 8.55
N SER A 162 -1.07 6.07 7.55
CA SER A 162 -1.16 5.11 6.46
C SER A 162 -1.65 5.76 5.17
N ASN A 163 -1.72 4.98 4.07
CA ASN A 163 -2.33 5.41 2.81
C ASN A 163 -1.77 6.72 2.23
N LEU A 164 -0.44 6.88 2.24
CA LEU A 164 0.23 8.07 1.70
C LEU A 164 -0.20 8.37 0.26
N LEU A 165 -0.47 9.64 -0.04
CA LEU A 165 -0.92 10.09 -1.34
C LEU A 165 -0.41 11.51 -1.64
N TRP A 166 0.52 11.63 -2.59
CA TRP A 166 0.98 12.91 -3.10
C TRP A 166 -0.03 13.57 -4.03
N SER A 167 -0.25 14.88 -3.89
CA SER A 167 -0.97 15.68 -4.89
C SER A 167 -0.20 15.75 -6.21
N PRO A 168 -0.87 15.91 -7.38
CA PRO A 168 -0.22 15.90 -8.68
C PRO A 168 0.88 16.97 -8.84
N ASP A 169 0.76 18.08 -8.13
CA ASP A 169 1.74 19.18 -8.13
C ASP A 169 2.87 19.00 -7.10
N SER A 170 2.92 17.86 -6.39
CA SER A 170 3.90 17.52 -5.35
C SER A 170 3.91 18.45 -4.12
N LYS A 171 2.86 19.25 -3.92
CA LYS A 171 2.79 20.22 -2.80
C LYS A 171 2.04 19.74 -1.57
N LYS A 172 1.23 18.68 -1.69
CA LYS A 172 0.52 18.09 -0.55
C LYS A 172 0.84 16.62 -0.46
N LEU A 173 1.13 16.15 0.74
CA LEU A 173 1.18 14.73 1.07
C LEU A 173 0.00 14.44 1.98
N ALA A 174 -1.00 13.73 1.45
CA ALA A 174 -2.16 13.27 2.19
C ALA A 174 -1.92 11.87 2.77
N PHE A 175 -2.60 11.55 3.87
CA PHE A 175 -2.48 10.29 4.60
C PHE A 175 -3.70 10.07 5.48
N SER A 176 -3.99 8.81 5.83
CA SER A 176 -5.02 8.44 6.80
C SER A 176 -4.42 8.36 8.19
N ALA A 177 -5.10 8.95 9.19
CA ALA A 177 -4.66 8.95 10.58
C ALA A 177 -5.84 9.18 11.55
N LYS A 178 -5.58 9.01 12.84
CA LYS A 178 -6.42 9.50 13.93
C LYS A 178 -5.63 10.54 14.72
N ILE A 179 -5.99 11.81 14.64
CA ILE A 179 -5.27 12.90 15.31
C ILE A 179 -6.21 13.60 16.28
N ALA A 180 -5.82 13.67 17.56
CA ALA A 180 -6.64 14.26 18.62
C ALA A 180 -8.09 13.70 18.62
N GLY A 181 -8.22 12.37 18.55
CA GLY A 181 -9.50 11.66 18.55
C GLY A 181 -10.26 11.66 17.22
N LYS A 182 -9.87 12.46 16.23
CA LYS A 182 -10.57 12.56 14.94
C LYS A 182 -9.95 11.62 13.92
N GLN A 183 -10.74 10.66 13.44
CA GLN A 183 -10.36 9.81 12.31
C GLN A 183 -10.56 10.58 11.01
N GLY A 184 -9.63 10.47 10.08
CA GLY A 184 -9.82 11.03 8.75
C GLY A 184 -8.61 10.96 7.84
N THR A 185 -8.75 11.63 6.70
CA THR A 185 -7.64 11.89 5.78
C THR A 185 -7.11 13.29 6.05
N TYR A 186 -5.84 13.36 6.41
CA TYR A 186 -5.10 14.59 6.68
C TYR A 186 -4.14 14.87 5.52
N ALA A 187 -3.65 16.10 5.45
CA ALA A 187 -2.53 16.44 4.58
C ALA A 187 -1.60 17.48 5.21
N VAL A 188 -0.33 17.40 4.83
CA VAL A 188 0.68 18.43 5.06
C VAL A 188 0.95 19.21 3.78
N THR A 189 1.39 20.47 3.90
CA THR A 189 1.83 21.29 2.76
C THR A 189 3.35 21.16 2.61
N PHE A 190 3.79 20.31 1.71
CA PHE A 190 5.20 19.99 1.54
C PHE A 190 5.91 20.97 0.60
N PRO A 191 7.15 21.42 0.91
CA PRO A 191 7.91 21.25 2.14
C PRO A 191 7.76 22.43 3.13
N ASP A 192 6.77 23.28 2.91
CA ASP A 192 6.66 24.58 3.59
C ASP A 192 6.06 24.49 5.00
N SER A 193 5.09 23.59 5.21
CA SER A 193 4.41 23.34 6.48
C SER A 193 4.06 21.86 6.63
N LEU A 194 4.73 21.21 7.57
CA LEU A 194 4.53 19.79 7.91
C LEU A 194 3.45 19.60 8.99
N LYS A 195 2.68 20.64 9.30
CA LYS A 195 1.56 20.54 10.25
C LYS A 195 0.35 19.87 9.55
N PRO A 196 -0.21 18.79 10.12
CA PRO A 196 -1.37 18.12 9.54
C PRO A 196 -2.61 19.02 9.51
N THR A 197 -3.35 18.96 8.40
CA THR A 197 -4.65 19.61 8.23
C THR A 197 -5.67 18.56 7.81
N LEU A 198 -6.83 18.53 8.49
CA LEU A 198 -7.90 17.58 8.16
C LEU A 198 -8.51 17.98 6.81
N LEU A 199 -8.49 17.07 5.83
CA LEU A 199 -9.16 17.25 4.54
C LEU A 199 -10.60 16.73 4.59
N THR A 200 -10.78 15.58 5.23
CA THR A 200 -12.09 14.91 5.33
C THR A 200 -12.07 13.88 6.46
N THR A 201 -13.22 13.60 7.06
CA THR A 201 -13.38 12.55 8.07
C THR A 201 -13.45 11.15 7.45
N THR A 202 -13.58 11.05 6.12
CA THR A 202 -13.54 9.77 5.40
C THR A 202 -12.10 9.29 5.26
N THR A 203 -11.90 7.98 5.39
CA THR A 203 -10.66 7.31 5.00
C THR A 203 -10.93 6.39 3.82
N GLY A 204 -9.89 6.12 3.03
CA GLY A 204 -10.05 5.24 1.89
C GLY A 204 -8.74 4.55 1.53
N SER A 205 -8.88 3.40 0.88
CA SER A 205 -7.76 2.62 0.36
C SER A 205 -7.61 2.81 -1.15
N ARG A 206 -6.43 2.42 -1.68
CA ARG A 206 -6.11 2.49 -3.11
C ARG A 206 -6.35 3.87 -3.73
N ALA A 207 -6.10 4.92 -2.95
CA ALA A 207 -6.37 6.29 -3.36
C ALA A 207 -5.43 6.75 -4.48
N GLN A 208 -6.00 7.44 -5.47
CA GLN A 208 -5.29 8.00 -6.61
C GLN A 208 -5.89 9.36 -6.98
N TRP A 209 -5.04 10.30 -7.39
CA TRP A 209 -5.50 11.56 -7.96
C TRP A 209 -5.92 11.37 -9.42
N VAL A 210 -7.06 11.92 -9.77
CA VAL A 210 -7.58 12.02 -11.15
C VAL A 210 -8.01 13.47 -11.37
N GLY A 211 -7.18 14.23 -12.10
CA GLY A 211 -7.34 15.67 -12.21
C GLY A 211 -7.19 16.35 -10.85
N SER A 212 -8.20 17.13 -10.45
CA SER A 212 -8.26 17.82 -9.15
C SER A 212 -8.95 17.02 -8.05
N SER A 213 -9.38 15.79 -8.33
CA SER A 213 -10.14 14.94 -7.40
C SER A 213 -9.35 13.70 -7.01
N VAL A 214 -9.69 13.11 -5.86
CA VAL A 214 -9.19 11.81 -5.43
C VAL A 214 -10.25 10.75 -5.73
N ARG A 215 -9.85 9.65 -6.36
CA ARG A 215 -10.64 8.40 -6.45
C ARG A 215 -10.05 7.37 -5.51
N TRP A 216 -10.89 6.67 -4.78
CA TRP A 216 -10.49 5.70 -3.76
C TRP A 216 -11.62 4.73 -3.45
N LEU A 217 -11.32 3.75 -2.60
CA LEU A 217 -12.33 2.89 -1.98
C LEU A 217 -12.59 3.39 -0.56
N ALA A 218 -13.73 4.04 -0.35
CA ALA A 218 -14.22 4.45 0.98
C ALA A 218 -15.09 3.31 1.54
N SER A 219 -14.64 2.69 2.64
CA SER A 219 -15.30 1.50 3.21
C SER A 219 -15.57 0.38 2.18
N GLY A 220 -14.63 0.19 1.25
CA GLY A 220 -14.74 -0.80 0.17
C GLY A 220 -15.57 -0.36 -1.05
N VAL A 221 -16.25 0.79 -0.98
CA VAL A 221 -17.09 1.31 -2.07
C VAL A 221 -16.32 2.36 -2.88
N PRO A 222 -16.35 2.32 -4.22
CA PRO A 222 -15.80 3.38 -5.06
C PRO A 222 -16.36 4.74 -4.67
N ALA A 223 -15.46 5.69 -4.47
CA ALA A 223 -15.83 7.06 -4.11
C ALA A 223 -14.89 8.07 -4.77
N THR A 224 -15.42 9.29 -4.96
CA THR A 224 -14.64 10.44 -5.41
C THR A 224 -14.71 11.54 -4.35
N MET A 225 -13.56 12.13 -4.03
CA MET A 225 -13.48 13.34 -3.20
C MET A 225 -12.96 14.49 -4.06
N GLY A 226 -13.77 15.52 -4.23
CA GLY A 226 -13.36 16.76 -4.92
C GLY A 226 -12.56 17.71 -4.01
N SER A 227 -12.36 18.93 -4.47
CA SER A 227 -11.65 19.99 -3.73
C SER A 227 -12.33 20.41 -2.42
N THR A 228 -13.64 20.15 -2.28
CA THR A 228 -14.44 20.48 -1.09
C THR A 228 -14.22 19.53 0.09
N GLY A 229 -13.46 18.44 -0.09
CA GLY A 229 -13.22 17.44 0.96
C GLY A 229 -14.40 16.49 1.20
N ARG A 230 -15.56 16.70 0.55
CA ARG A 230 -16.68 15.77 0.66
C ARG A 230 -16.47 14.57 -0.27
N ALA A 231 -16.47 13.37 0.31
CA ALA A 231 -16.45 12.12 -0.45
C ALA A 231 -17.88 11.78 -0.91
N ALA A 232 -18.02 11.45 -2.19
CA ALA A 232 -19.25 10.94 -2.79
C ALA A 232 -18.99 9.52 -3.31
N SER A 233 -19.64 8.55 -2.69
CA SER A 233 -19.63 7.16 -3.15
C SER A 233 -20.52 6.97 -4.36
N TYR A 234 -20.14 6.06 -5.24
CA TYR A 234 -20.94 5.69 -6.40
C TYR A 234 -20.84 4.18 -6.62
N SER A 235 -21.96 3.58 -7.02
CA SER A 235 -21.97 2.20 -7.48
C SER A 235 -21.72 2.17 -8.98
N PHE A 236 -21.07 1.11 -9.44
CA PHE A 236 -21.04 0.76 -10.84
C PHE A 236 -21.03 -0.76 -10.96
N ASN A 237 -21.48 -1.26 -12.11
CA ASN A 237 -21.33 -2.67 -12.47
C ASN A 237 -20.38 -2.73 -13.67
N ALA A 238 -19.33 -3.54 -13.56
CA ALA A 238 -18.44 -3.86 -14.65
C ALA A 238 -18.39 -5.38 -14.81
N LYS A 239 -18.78 -5.87 -15.98
CA LYS A 239 -18.63 -7.28 -16.33
C LYS A 239 -17.19 -7.50 -16.83
N GLN A 240 -16.56 -8.56 -16.34
CA GLN A 240 -15.27 -9.01 -16.81
C GLN A 240 -15.42 -10.42 -17.37
N GLU A 241 -14.88 -10.65 -18.57
CA GLU A 241 -14.72 -11.99 -19.11
C GLU A 241 -13.36 -12.55 -18.67
N ILE A 242 -13.36 -13.76 -18.13
CA ILE A 242 -12.15 -14.44 -17.64
C ILE A 242 -12.08 -15.80 -18.31
N ASN A 243 -10.95 -16.07 -18.99
CA ASN A 243 -10.64 -17.43 -19.41
C ASN A 243 -10.03 -18.18 -18.22
N LEU A 244 -10.84 -19.00 -17.55
CA LEU A 244 -10.44 -19.72 -16.35
C LEU A 244 -9.23 -20.62 -16.58
N GLY A 245 -9.19 -21.38 -17.68
CA GLY A 245 -8.06 -22.26 -17.97
C GLY A 245 -6.74 -21.51 -18.14
N LYS A 246 -6.74 -20.36 -18.84
CA LYS A 246 -5.55 -19.49 -18.92
C LYS A 246 -5.18 -18.90 -17.56
N SER A 247 -6.18 -18.51 -16.76
CA SER A 247 -5.95 -17.99 -15.41
C SER A 247 -5.30 -19.03 -14.49
N TYR A 248 -5.80 -20.26 -14.53
CA TYR A 248 -5.29 -21.39 -13.73
C TYR A 248 -3.91 -21.84 -14.18
N HIS A 249 -3.65 -21.89 -15.49
CA HIS A 249 -2.30 -22.12 -16.00
C HIS A 249 -1.32 -21.02 -15.54
N ALA A 250 -1.75 -19.75 -15.56
CA ALA A 250 -0.92 -18.64 -15.10
C ALA A 250 -0.64 -18.73 -13.58
N ALA A 251 -1.63 -19.11 -12.77
CA ALA A 251 -1.45 -19.33 -11.34
C ALA A 251 -0.46 -20.48 -11.06
N PHE A 252 -0.59 -21.59 -11.80
CA PHE A 252 0.35 -22.69 -11.76
C PHE A 252 1.77 -22.24 -12.12
N ASP A 253 1.94 -21.47 -13.20
CA ASP A 253 3.23 -20.94 -13.62
C ASP A 253 3.87 -20.04 -12.56
N LEU A 254 3.09 -19.24 -11.84
CA LEU A 254 3.60 -18.43 -10.73
C LEU A 254 4.11 -19.30 -9.58
N CYS A 255 3.40 -20.37 -9.23
CA CYS A 255 3.83 -21.30 -8.18
C CYS A 255 5.09 -22.08 -8.60
N TRP A 256 5.12 -22.55 -9.85
CA TRP A 256 6.28 -23.22 -10.45
C TRP A 256 7.51 -22.30 -10.44
N ARG A 257 7.34 -21.03 -10.84
CA ARG A 257 8.40 -20.01 -10.84
C ARG A 257 8.89 -19.71 -9.43
N ALA A 258 8.00 -19.65 -8.45
CA ALA A 258 8.39 -19.43 -7.06
C ALA A 258 9.34 -20.52 -6.57
N MET A 259 9.07 -21.79 -6.88
CA MET A 259 9.99 -22.88 -6.55
C MET A 259 11.28 -22.80 -7.36
N ARG A 260 11.22 -22.50 -8.66
CA ARG A 260 12.43 -22.31 -9.48
C ARG A 260 13.38 -21.24 -8.91
N ASP A 261 12.81 -20.15 -8.41
CA ASP A 261 13.58 -18.96 -8.02
C ASP A 261 14.04 -18.98 -6.56
N TYR A 262 13.31 -19.66 -5.67
CA TYR A 262 13.52 -19.58 -4.22
C TYR A 262 13.67 -20.93 -3.51
N TRP A 263 13.56 -22.06 -4.20
CA TRP A 263 13.84 -23.36 -3.59
C TRP A 263 15.32 -23.45 -3.19
N TYR A 264 15.58 -23.96 -1.98
CA TYR A 264 16.92 -23.92 -1.39
C TYR A 264 17.92 -24.85 -2.08
N ASP A 265 17.44 -25.95 -2.68
CA ASP A 265 18.28 -26.90 -3.41
C ASP A 265 18.31 -26.55 -4.90
N PRO A 266 19.44 -26.04 -5.44
CA PRO A 266 19.53 -25.64 -6.83
C PRO A 266 19.38 -26.83 -7.81
N ALA A 267 19.56 -28.07 -7.35
CA ALA A 267 19.33 -29.26 -8.17
C ALA A 267 17.83 -29.62 -8.27
N MET A 268 16.94 -28.89 -7.58
CA MET A 268 15.50 -29.11 -7.56
C MET A 268 15.12 -30.56 -7.19
N GLY A 269 15.81 -31.14 -6.20
CA GLY A 269 15.62 -32.55 -5.84
C GLY A 269 16.01 -33.52 -6.96
N ASN A 270 17.00 -33.15 -7.78
CA ASN A 270 17.40 -33.86 -9.00
C ASN A 270 16.27 -34.03 -10.04
N ARG A 271 15.30 -33.10 -10.06
CA ARG A 271 14.19 -33.10 -11.03
C ARG A 271 14.46 -32.13 -12.16
N ASN A 272 14.08 -32.52 -13.39
CA ASN A 272 13.97 -31.57 -14.48
C ASN A 272 12.73 -30.69 -14.26
N TRP A 273 12.94 -29.53 -13.63
CA TRP A 273 11.84 -28.65 -13.25
C TRP A 273 11.01 -28.14 -14.44
N ASN A 274 11.62 -27.99 -15.62
CA ASN A 274 10.89 -27.64 -16.85
C ASN A 274 9.99 -28.79 -17.34
N ALA A 275 10.42 -30.05 -17.17
CA ALA A 275 9.58 -31.20 -17.48
C ALA A 275 8.39 -31.31 -16.51
N VAL A 276 8.60 -31.02 -15.22
CA VAL A 276 7.53 -30.93 -14.22
C VAL A 276 6.52 -29.84 -14.60
N ARG A 277 6.98 -28.65 -15.01
CA ARG A 277 6.11 -27.58 -15.53
C ARG A 277 5.19 -28.08 -16.64
N LYS A 278 5.77 -28.79 -17.62
CA LYS A 278 5.04 -29.30 -18.79
C LYS A 278 4.02 -30.38 -18.40
N LYS A 279 4.36 -31.25 -17.44
CA LYS A 279 3.50 -32.34 -16.96
C LYS A 279 2.21 -31.82 -16.32
N TYR A 280 2.31 -30.81 -15.46
CA TYR A 280 1.17 -30.34 -14.65
C TYR A 280 0.48 -29.08 -15.19
N GLY A 281 1.14 -28.29 -16.04
CA GLY A 281 0.59 -27.03 -16.54
C GLY A 281 -0.72 -27.20 -17.32
N SER A 282 -0.82 -28.23 -18.17
CA SER A 282 -2.07 -28.53 -18.89
C SER A 282 -3.18 -28.98 -17.94
N MET A 283 -2.86 -29.77 -16.92
CA MET A 283 -3.83 -30.21 -15.89
C MET A 283 -4.37 -29.01 -15.10
N ALA A 284 -3.52 -28.04 -14.79
CA ALA A 284 -3.94 -26.79 -14.16
C ALA A 284 -4.89 -26.01 -15.08
N ALA A 285 -4.58 -25.94 -16.38
CA ALA A 285 -5.43 -25.24 -17.36
C ALA A 285 -6.82 -25.89 -17.55
N THR A 286 -6.94 -27.20 -17.30
CA THR A 286 -8.22 -27.93 -17.42
C THR A 286 -8.90 -28.16 -16.07
N SER A 287 -8.39 -27.57 -14.99
CA SER A 287 -9.02 -27.69 -13.67
C SER A 287 -10.42 -27.06 -13.66
N THR A 288 -11.39 -27.76 -13.12
CA THR A 288 -12.81 -27.36 -13.13
C THR A 288 -13.13 -26.28 -12.10
N ASP A 289 -12.35 -26.20 -11.03
CA ASP A 289 -12.49 -25.24 -9.95
C ASP A 289 -11.14 -24.96 -9.28
N GLY A 290 -11.13 -23.98 -8.38
CA GLY A 290 -9.95 -23.61 -7.60
C GLY A 290 -9.41 -24.73 -6.69
N TYR A 291 -10.26 -25.64 -6.23
CA TYR A 291 -9.85 -26.78 -5.40
C TYR A 291 -9.00 -27.77 -6.22
N THR A 292 -9.46 -28.12 -7.41
CA THR A 292 -8.77 -29.00 -8.36
C THR A 292 -7.45 -28.37 -8.81
N LEU A 293 -7.43 -27.07 -9.08
CA LEU A 293 -6.18 -26.33 -9.32
C LEU A 293 -5.22 -26.49 -8.14
N GLY A 294 -5.73 -26.34 -6.92
CA GLY A 294 -4.93 -26.50 -5.70
C GLY A 294 -4.33 -27.90 -5.59
N LEU A 295 -5.09 -28.95 -5.91
CA LEU A 295 -4.57 -30.33 -5.95
C LEU A 295 -3.44 -30.46 -6.99
N VAL A 296 -3.63 -29.95 -8.21
CA VAL A 296 -2.59 -30.00 -9.26
C VAL A 296 -1.31 -29.30 -8.82
N ILE A 297 -1.42 -28.13 -8.18
CA ILE A 297 -0.25 -27.41 -7.66
C ILE A 297 0.42 -28.22 -6.54
N ASN A 298 -0.34 -28.82 -5.62
CA ASN A 298 0.23 -29.67 -4.57
C ASN A 298 0.92 -30.93 -5.13
N LEU A 299 0.40 -31.52 -6.22
CA LEU A 299 1.08 -32.62 -6.92
C LEU A 299 2.43 -32.17 -7.53
N MET A 300 2.47 -30.98 -8.13
CA MET A 300 3.72 -30.38 -8.63
C MET A 300 4.72 -30.13 -7.49
N LEU A 301 4.26 -29.59 -6.36
CA LEU A 301 5.11 -29.36 -5.18
C LEU A 301 5.65 -30.68 -4.60
N GLY A 302 4.86 -31.75 -4.64
CA GLY A 302 5.26 -33.08 -4.19
C GLY A 302 6.46 -33.67 -4.94
N GLU A 303 6.70 -33.27 -6.19
CA GLU A 303 7.87 -33.73 -6.98
C GLU A 303 9.21 -33.34 -6.34
N LEU A 304 9.24 -32.26 -5.54
CA LEU A 304 10.42 -31.79 -4.81
C LEU A 304 10.71 -32.58 -3.53
N ASN A 305 9.76 -33.41 -3.06
CA ASN A 305 9.87 -34.19 -1.83
C ASN A 305 10.31 -33.35 -0.60
N GLY A 306 9.84 -32.10 -0.52
CA GLY A 306 10.17 -31.15 0.53
C GLY A 306 9.12 -31.10 1.64
N SER A 307 9.57 -30.97 2.90
CA SER A 307 8.66 -30.64 4.00
C SER A 307 8.13 -29.20 3.89
N HIS A 308 6.98 -28.91 4.50
CA HIS A 308 6.35 -27.57 4.54
C HIS A 308 5.96 -26.97 3.18
N LEU A 309 5.87 -27.80 2.15
CA LEU A 309 5.31 -27.41 0.86
C LEU A 309 3.79 -27.63 0.88
N GLY A 310 3.04 -26.58 0.52
CA GLY A 310 1.60 -26.65 0.40
C GLY A 310 1.04 -25.46 -0.33
N PHE A 311 -0.08 -25.68 -1.01
CA PHE A 311 -0.85 -24.65 -1.66
C PHE A 311 -2.33 -24.79 -1.31
N SER A 312 -2.97 -23.67 -1.04
CA SER A 312 -4.43 -23.60 -0.87
C SER A 312 -4.95 -22.46 -1.73
N TYR A 313 -5.91 -22.77 -2.60
CA TYR A 313 -6.55 -21.75 -3.42
C TYR A 313 -7.47 -20.87 -2.56
N ARG A 314 -7.33 -19.55 -2.73
CA ARG A 314 -8.18 -18.53 -2.09
C ARG A 314 -8.68 -17.55 -3.14
N GLY A 315 -9.61 -17.99 -3.98
CA GLY A 315 -10.33 -17.17 -4.95
C GLY A 315 -11.82 -17.02 -4.63
N PRO A 316 -12.58 -16.31 -5.48
CA PRO A 316 -14.02 -16.06 -5.30
C PRO A 316 -14.86 -17.34 -5.16
N GLU A 317 -14.45 -18.43 -5.82
CA GLU A 317 -15.07 -19.75 -5.71
C GLU A 317 -14.87 -20.41 -4.34
N THR A 318 -13.77 -20.05 -3.64
CA THR A 318 -13.42 -20.53 -2.30
C THR A 318 -13.66 -19.50 -1.22
N THR A 319 -14.19 -18.31 -1.54
CA THR A 319 -14.81 -17.51 -0.48
C THR A 319 -15.88 -18.41 0.09
N PRO A 320 -15.78 -18.82 1.37
CA PRO A 320 -17.00 -19.19 2.04
C PRO A 320 -17.93 -18.01 1.79
N THR A 321 -19.11 -18.28 1.24
CA THR A 321 -20.25 -17.41 1.54
C THR A 321 -20.08 -17.03 3.01
N ALA A 322 -19.94 -15.72 3.27
CA ALA A 322 -19.58 -15.12 4.56
C ALA A 322 -19.93 -16.08 5.70
N PRO A 323 -18.98 -16.45 6.58
CA PRO A 323 -19.03 -17.66 7.41
C PRO A 323 -20.48 -18.02 7.65
N LYS A 324 -20.99 -19.03 6.91
CA LYS A 324 -22.44 -19.30 6.87
C LYS A 324 -22.92 -19.17 8.32
N PRO A 325 -23.85 -18.26 8.64
CA PRO A 325 -24.42 -18.23 9.98
C PRO A 325 -24.94 -19.64 10.24
N GLY A 326 -24.25 -20.36 11.11
CA GLY A 326 -24.26 -21.81 11.08
C GLY A 326 -23.20 -22.34 12.03
N TRP A 327 -23.55 -23.44 12.67
CA TRP A 327 -22.73 -24.08 13.69
C TRP A 327 -21.34 -24.42 13.12
N ILE A 328 -20.30 -23.93 13.78
CA ILE A 328 -18.99 -24.54 13.68
C ILE A 328 -19.06 -25.78 14.56
N ASP A 329 -18.83 -26.95 13.98
CA ASP A 329 -18.70 -28.19 14.76
C ASP A 329 -17.59 -27.98 15.77
N THR A 330 -17.98 -27.74 17.01
CA THR A 330 -17.10 -27.53 18.13
C THR A 330 -17.34 -28.69 19.07
N THR A 331 -16.41 -29.64 19.09
CA THR A 331 -16.47 -30.70 20.09
C THR A 331 -16.06 -30.09 21.43
N ALA A 332 -17.03 -29.84 22.31
CA ALA A 332 -16.73 -29.45 23.68
C ALA A 332 -16.03 -30.61 24.40
N HIS A 333 -14.87 -30.34 24.99
CA HIS A 333 -14.13 -31.34 25.75
C HIS A 333 -14.25 -31.03 27.24
N LEU A 334 -14.87 -31.93 28.00
CA LEU A 334 -15.04 -31.80 29.46
C LEU A 334 -13.71 -31.80 30.22
N GLY A 335 -12.61 -32.15 29.55
CA GLY A 335 -11.30 -32.31 30.18
C GLY A 335 -11.16 -33.61 30.96
N VAL A 336 -11.99 -34.62 30.66
CA VAL A 336 -11.85 -35.98 31.18
C VAL A 336 -11.63 -36.97 30.05
N ARG A 337 -10.98 -38.09 30.35
CA ARG A 337 -10.89 -39.25 29.45
C ARG A 337 -11.58 -40.42 30.11
N PHE A 338 -12.40 -41.15 29.37
CA PHE A 338 -13.19 -42.26 29.91
C PHE A 338 -12.45 -43.59 29.83
N THR A 339 -12.81 -44.51 30.73
CA THR A 339 -12.33 -45.89 30.72
C THR A 339 -12.99 -46.63 29.56
N PRO A 340 -12.22 -47.13 28.58
CA PRO A 340 -12.80 -47.85 27.45
C PRO A 340 -13.55 -49.11 27.92
N ASN A 341 -14.65 -49.44 27.24
CA ASN A 341 -15.41 -50.69 27.44
C ASN A 341 -15.96 -50.92 28.86
N TYR A 342 -16.06 -49.88 29.68
CA TYR A 342 -16.76 -49.97 30.96
C TYR A 342 -18.22 -50.40 30.74
N LYS A 343 -18.64 -51.50 31.40
CA LYS A 343 -19.97 -52.13 31.21
C LYS A 343 -21.00 -51.69 32.26
N GLY A 344 -20.59 -50.91 33.26
CA GLY A 344 -21.50 -50.40 34.28
C GLY A 344 -22.32 -49.20 33.78
N PRO A 345 -23.29 -48.73 34.56
CA PRO A 345 -24.07 -47.56 34.20
C PRO A 345 -23.18 -46.32 34.12
N GLY A 346 -23.38 -45.46 33.12
CA GLY A 346 -22.62 -44.21 32.98
C GLY A 346 -21.28 -44.34 32.26
N LEU A 347 -20.51 -43.26 32.29
CA LEU A 347 -19.17 -43.14 31.74
C LEU A 347 -18.17 -43.06 32.89
N LYS A 348 -17.36 -44.10 33.07
CA LYS A 348 -16.33 -44.11 34.10
C LYS A 348 -15.14 -43.25 33.69
N VAL A 349 -14.80 -42.24 34.48
CA VAL A 349 -13.64 -41.37 34.28
C VAL A 349 -12.36 -42.16 34.56
N ARG A 350 -11.48 -42.24 33.55
CA ARG A 350 -10.15 -42.84 33.68
C ARG A 350 -9.17 -41.84 34.30
N ASP A 351 -9.16 -40.62 33.75
CA ASP A 351 -8.27 -39.55 34.19
C ASP A 351 -8.81 -38.18 33.78
N VAL A 352 -8.34 -37.14 34.48
CA VAL A 352 -8.73 -35.74 34.30
C VAL A 352 -7.51 -34.96 33.79
N THR A 353 -7.71 -34.17 32.74
CA THR A 353 -6.67 -33.35 32.14
C THR A 353 -6.30 -32.20 33.10
N PRO A 354 -5.04 -32.09 33.55
CA PRO A 354 -4.62 -31.03 34.46
C PRO A 354 -4.89 -29.64 33.86
N LYS A 355 -5.39 -28.72 34.70
CA LYS A 355 -5.81 -27.35 34.32
C LYS A 355 -6.94 -27.31 33.27
N GLY A 356 -7.57 -28.45 32.98
CA GLY A 356 -8.74 -28.56 32.12
C GLY A 356 -10.03 -28.17 32.86
N PRO A 357 -11.18 -28.11 32.16
CA PRO A 357 -12.46 -27.74 32.76
C PRO A 357 -12.84 -28.60 33.98
N ALA A 358 -12.64 -29.92 33.91
CA ALA A 358 -12.90 -30.85 35.01
C ALA A 358 -11.87 -30.86 36.16
N ASP A 359 -10.76 -30.12 36.06
CA ASP A 359 -9.75 -29.99 37.14
C ASP A 359 -9.93 -28.69 37.95
N ARG A 360 -10.85 -27.81 37.53
CA ARG A 360 -11.15 -26.57 38.25
C ARG A 360 -11.93 -26.87 39.52
N GLU A 361 -11.66 -26.10 40.57
CA GLU A 361 -12.29 -26.26 41.88
C GLU A 361 -13.83 -26.26 41.82
N SER A 362 -14.43 -25.41 40.99
CA SER A 362 -15.88 -25.28 40.83
C SER A 362 -16.56 -26.41 40.04
N SER A 363 -15.79 -27.23 39.32
CA SER A 363 -16.31 -28.25 38.38
C SER A 363 -15.48 -29.53 38.43
N ARG A 364 -14.87 -29.78 39.59
CA ARG A 364 -13.92 -30.86 39.82
C ARG A 364 -14.59 -32.22 39.62
N ILE A 365 -13.96 -33.04 38.79
CA ILE A 365 -14.28 -34.46 38.60
C ILE A 365 -13.00 -35.23 38.94
N GLU A 366 -13.13 -36.34 39.65
CA GLU A 366 -11.99 -37.16 40.06
C GLU A 366 -11.89 -38.46 39.24
N PRO A 367 -10.68 -39.04 39.10
CA PRO A 367 -10.52 -40.37 38.51
C PRO A 367 -11.39 -41.42 39.20
N ASN A 368 -11.95 -42.33 38.42
CA ASN A 368 -12.92 -43.37 38.81
C ASN A 368 -14.34 -42.92 39.11
N GLU A 369 -14.64 -41.62 39.11
CA GLU A 369 -16.03 -41.16 39.16
C GLU A 369 -16.81 -41.60 37.91
N ILE A 370 -18.12 -41.70 38.04
CA ILE A 370 -19.01 -42.16 36.98
C ILE A 370 -19.95 -41.02 36.62
N ILE A 371 -19.80 -40.49 35.40
CA ILE A 371 -20.73 -39.51 34.85
C ILE A 371 -21.97 -40.27 34.37
N THR A 372 -23.11 -40.03 35.01
CA THR A 372 -24.36 -40.71 34.68
C THR A 372 -25.27 -39.88 33.79
N HIS A 373 -25.15 -38.56 33.84
CA HIS A 373 -25.93 -37.62 33.04
C HIS A 373 -25.08 -36.42 32.62
N ILE A 374 -25.39 -35.86 31.45
CA ILE A 374 -24.87 -34.58 30.95
C ILE A 374 -26.09 -33.76 30.54
N ASP A 375 -26.23 -32.54 31.07
CA ASP A 375 -27.40 -31.67 30.88
C ASP A 375 -28.75 -32.39 31.12
N GLY A 376 -28.77 -33.27 32.11
CA GLY A 376 -29.95 -34.07 32.48
C GLY A 376 -30.25 -35.26 31.54
N LYS A 377 -29.51 -35.42 30.43
CA LYS A 377 -29.60 -36.60 29.57
C LYS A 377 -28.73 -37.72 30.12
N LYS A 378 -29.30 -38.92 30.25
CA LYS A 378 -28.55 -40.10 30.69
C LYS A 378 -27.47 -40.45 29.67
N VAL A 379 -26.27 -40.74 30.15
CA VAL A 379 -25.13 -41.13 29.31
C VAL A 379 -24.60 -42.52 29.70
N GLY A 380 -23.95 -43.19 28.75
CA GLY A 380 -23.41 -44.54 28.88
C GLY A 380 -22.40 -44.84 27.77
N SER A 381 -21.85 -46.06 27.77
CA SER A 381 -20.83 -46.49 26.80
C SER A 381 -21.26 -46.45 25.33
N ASP A 382 -22.57 -46.37 25.08
CA ASP A 382 -23.24 -46.30 23.79
C ASP A 382 -23.69 -44.87 23.41
N SER A 383 -23.45 -43.88 24.27
CA SER A 383 -23.84 -42.49 24.02
C SER A 383 -22.87 -41.79 23.07
N ASP A 384 -23.41 -41.13 22.06
CA ASP A 384 -22.65 -40.19 21.23
C ASP A 384 -22.52 -38.85 21.95
N LEU A 385 -21.33 -38.58 22.50
CA LEU A 385 -21.07 -37.35 23.25
C LEU A 385 -20.95 -36.11 22.37
N THR A 386 -20.89 -36.28 21.04
CA THR A 386 -20.83 -35.15 20.10
C THR A 386 -22.20 -34.54 19.79
N SER A 387 -23.28 -35.24 20.14
CA SER A 387 -24.67 -34.81 19.89
C SER A 387 -25.46 -34.46 21.16
N LEU A 388 -24.80 -34.42 22.32
CA LEU A 388 -25.43 -34.13 23.61
C LEU A 388 -25.75 -32.66 23.81
#